data_AF-A0A6J4MDH2-F1
#
_entry.id   AF-A0A6J4MDH2-F1
#
_cell.length_a   1.000
_cell.length_b   1.000
_cell.length_c   1.000
_cell.angle_alpha   90.00
_cell.angle_beta   90.00
_cell.angle_gamma   90.00
#
_symmetry.space_group_name_H-M   'P 1'
#
loop_
_entity.id
_entity.type
_entity.pdbx_description
1 polymer ?
#
loop_
_entity_poly.entity_id
_entity_poly.type
_entity_poly.pdbx_seq_one_letter_code
_entity_poly.pdbx_strand_id
1 'polypeptide(L)'
;MKLRTVLPAALAALLAVPAAAQRESGSFIVRLGNDTVAVEQFVRTPRHLSSHLVSRSPRTVLRRIDADLRADGTVQRLVMHSLVLNDPALLPQVITVRLGGDSADVRIARGDTVRNQRVATPNGAWPWIGDSYAFAELALRAARPMRRDSVPLPLITPGAQATTMGTLRRLGRDSVTLVAGAGESRIATDAAGRVLGVASPNSTRKVTVERIAAVSAYDLAGRFAAAERAGLAMGALSPRDSVVASVGGANVSVAYGRPARRGRQIAGGVVPWNQVWRTGANNATAFRTDRDLMFGGTRVPAGSYTLFSLPSRDNWLLIVNKQTGQWGTEYHPEQDLARIPAQVRTVTGEPAELFTIRVEPDGQGGALVLSWGDMEVRAPFTVAP
;
A
#
# COMPACT_ATOMS: atom_id res chain seq x y z
N MET A 1 66.66 23.20 46.63
CA MET A 1 65.75 22.03 46.72
C MET A 1 64.47 22.38 45.95
N LYS A 2 64.28 21.82 44.76
CA LYS A 2 63.12 22.10 43.89
C LYS A 2 62.04 21.04 44.16
N LEU A 3 60.95 21.40 44.83
CA LEU A 3 59.75 20.56 44.85
C LEU A 3 58.90 20.88 43.61
N ARG A 4 58.83 19.92 42.69
CA ARG A 4 57.87 19.92 41.58
C ARG A 4 56.58 19.26 42.07
N THR A 5 55.52 20.05 42.18
CA THR A 5 54.16 19.57 42.42
C THR A 5 53.66 18.89 41.15
N VAL A 6 53.44 17.58 41.20
CA VAL A 6 52.80 16.80 40.12
C VAL A 6 51.30 16.78 40.43
N LEU A 7 50.48 17.47 39.63
CA LEU A 7 49.04 17.24 39.58
C LEU A 7 48.78 15.92 38.84
N PRO A 8 47.96 14.98 39.35
CA PRO A 8 47.50 13.88 38.54
C PRO A 8 46.40 14.39 37.60
N ALA A 9 46.60 14.22 36.30
CA ALA A 9 45.54 14.36 35.31
C ALA A 9 44.50 13.26 35.55
N ALA A 10 43.30 13.65 35.97
CA ALA A 10 42.15 12.74 36.04
C ALA A 10 41.73 12.39 34.60
N LEU A 11 42.15 11.21 34.15
CA LEU A 11 41.69 10.63 32.90
C LEU A 11 40.22 10.22 33.09
N ALA A 12 39.29 11.04 32.59
CA ALA A 12 37.89 10.66 32.51
C ALA A 12 37.77 9.50 31.51
N ALA A 13 37.70 8.27 32.02
CA ALA A 13 37.34 7.12 31.24
C ALA A 13 35.90 7.30 30.75
N LEU A 14 35.72 7.66 29.47
CA LEU A 14 34.45 7.42 28.79
C LEU A 14 34.25 5.90 28.80
N LEU A 15 33.44 5.41 29.74
CA LEU A 15 32.91 4.06 29.70
C LEU A 15 32.14 3.92 28.39
N ALA A 16 32.75 3.26 27.41
CA ALA A 16 32.06 2.79 26.23
C ALA A 16 30.95 1.86 26.70
N VAL A 17 29.70 2.30 26.60
CA VAL A 17 28.54 1.46 26.83
C VAL A 17 28.70 0.25 25.90
N PRO A 18 28.71 -1.00 26.43
CA PRO A 18 28.92 -2.17 25.58
C PRO A 18 27.80 -2.22 24.53
N ALA A 19 28.15 -2.48 23.27
CA ALA A 19 27.23 -2.54 22.13
C ALA A 19 26.04 -3.51 22.33
N ALA A 20 26.11 -4.37 23.35
CA ALA A 20 25.02 -5.23 23.82
C ALA A 20 23.81 -4.46 24.43
N ALA A 21 23.94 -3.16 24.74
CA ALA A 21 22.93 -2.38 25.47
C ALA A 21 22.11 -1.41 24.61
N GLN A 22 22.29 -1.35 23.28
CA GLN A 22 21.59 -0.36 22.47
C GLN A 22 20.14 -0.78 22.15
N ARG A 23 19.26 -0.57 23.14
CA ARG A 23 17.82 -0.59 22.96
C ARG A 23 17.42 0.62 22.13
N GLU A 24 16.86 0.38 20.96
CA GLU A 24 16.27 1.42 20.12
C GLU A 24 14.75 1.34 20.20
N SER A 25 14.08 2.48 20.19
CA SER A 25 12.62 2.56 20.09
C SER A 25 12.22 3.68 19.16
N GLY A 26 11.00 3.59 18.68
CA GLY A 26 10.39 4.63 17.86
C GLY A 26 9.00 4.24 17.43
N SER A 27 8.39 5.12 16.65
CA SER A 27 7.13 4.83 16.00
C SER A 27 7.13 5.29 14.55
N PHE A 28 6.26 4.69 13.76
CA PHE A 28 5.99 5.09 12.39
C PHE A 28 4.52 5.48 12.25
N ILE A 29 4.26 6.65 11.68
CA ILE A 29 2.92 7.06 11.28
C ILE A 29 2.78 6.83 9.78
N VAL A 30 1.82 6.00 9.38
CA VAL A 30 1.50 5.72 7.98
C VAL A 30 0.29 6.55 7.59
N ARG A 31 0.45 7.42 6.60
CA ARG A 31 -0.61 8.29 6.10
C ARG A 31 -0.95 8.00 4.65
N LEU A 32 -2.24 8.09 4.33
CA LEU A 32 -2.75 8.13 2.97
C LEU A 32 -3.35 9.52 2.70
N GLY A 33 -2.57 10.39 2.07
CA GLY A 33 -2.91 11.81 2.07
C GLY A 33 -2.91 12.33 3.51
N ASN A 34 -4.00 12.97 3.92
CA ASN A 34 -4.14 13.53 5.26
C ASN A 34 -4.52 12.49 6.33
N ASP A 35 -4.92 11.28 5.93
CA ASP A 35 -5.46 10.31 6.86
C ASP A 35 -4.40 9.37 7.41
N THR A 36 -4.32 9.27 8.75
CA THR A 36 -3.57 8.20 9.41
C THR A 36 -4.28 6.87 9.21
N VAL A 37 -3.65 5.96 8.47
CA VAL A 37 -4.19 4.64 8.12
C VAL A 37 -3.57 3.52 8.94
N ALA A 38 -2.36 3.72 9.46
CA ALA A 38 -1.73 2.81 10.40
C ALA A 38 -0.70 3.55 11.27
N VAL A 39 -0.43 2.99 12.45
CA VAL A 39 0.67 3.41 13.32
C VAL A 39 1.37 2.19 13.88
N GLU A 40 2.69 2.19 13.81
CA GLU A 40 3.55 1.19 14.42
C GLU A 40 4.35 1.83 15.55
N GLN A 41 4.42 1.17 16.70
CA GLN A 41 5.36 1.45 17.78
C GLN A 41 6.28 0.25 17.92
N PHE A 42 7.59 0.47 18.07
CA PHE A 42 8.53 -0.64 18.20
C PHE A 42 9.62 -0.40 19.24
N VAL A 43 10.14 -1.51 19.76
CA VAL A 43 11.34 -1.59 20.59
C VAL A 43 12.23 -2.69 20.03
N ARG A 44 13.51 -2.38 19.78
CA ARG A 44 14.49 -3.31 19.25
C ARG A 44 15.71 -3.40 20.16
N THR A 45 16.22 -4.62 20.32
CA THR A 45 17.55 -4.94 20.85
C THR A 45 18.33 -5.73 19.78
N PRO A 46 19.62 -6.02 19.98
CA PRO A 46 20.38 -6.82 19.01
C PRO A 46 19.80 -8.23 18.73
N ARG A 47 18.97 -8.76 19.63
CA ARG A 47 18.42 -10.13 19.54
C ARG A 47 16.89 -10.19 19.46
N HIS A 48 16.20 -9.06 19.57
CA HIS A 48 14.75 -9.06 19.64
C HIS A 48 14.14 -7.79 19.03
N LEU A 49 13.00 -7.94 18.36
CA LEU A 49 12.12 -6.84 17.96
C LEU A 49 10.73 -7.09 18.55
N SER A 50 10.20 -6.12 19.29
CA SER A 50 8.78 -6.07 19.67
C SER A 50 8.13 -4.91 18.94
N SER A 51 6.99 -5.15 18.29
CA SER A 51 6.24 -4.17 17.52
C SER A 51 4.75 -4.26 17.83
N HIS A 52 4.12 -3.10 18.02
CA HIS A 52 2.68 -2.91 18.14
C HIS A 52 2.21 -2.10 16.94
N LEU A 53 1.40 -2.71 16.09
CA LEU A 53 0.89 -2.11 14.86
C LEU A 53 -0.63 -2.04 14.92
N VAL A 54 -1.18 -0.84 14.77
CA VAL A 54 -2.61 -0.64 14.54
C VAL A 54 -2.85 -0.22 13.10
N SER A 55 -3.74 -0.90 12.39
CA SER A 55 -4.26 -0.49 11.08
C SER A 55 -5.73 -0.09 11.24
N ARG A 56 -6.19 0.94 10.53
CA ARG A 56 -7.56 1.49 10.65
C ARG A 56 -8.52 1.06 9.53
N SER A 57 -8.01 0.46 8.46
CA SER A 57 -8.81 0.06 7.29
C SER A 57 -8.57 -1.40 6.90
N PRO A 58 -9.61 -2.14 6.46
CA PRO A 58 -11.01 -1.71 6.37
C PRO A 58 -11.71 -1.65 7.73
N ARG A 59 -11.05 -2.16 8.77
CA ARG A 59 -11.46 -2.18 10.16
C ARG A 59 -10.23 -1.97 11.03
N THR A 60 -10.45 -1.63 12.30
CA THR A 60 -9.36 -1.46 13.25
C THR A 60 -8.80 -2.82 13.65
N VAL A 61 -7.55 -3.07 13.27
CA VAL A 61 -6.82 -4.30 13.60
C VAL A 61 -5.59 -3.93 14.38
N LEU A 62 -5.47 -4.49 15.57
CA LEU A 62 -4.30 -4.38 16.42
C LEU A 62 -3.45 -5.65 16.28
N ARG A 63 -2.16 -5.47 16.01
CA ARG A 63 -1.17 -6.53 15.91
C ARG A 63 -0.07 -6.33 16.93
N ARG A 64 0.22 -7.36 17.71
CA ARG A 64 1.46 -7.47 18.51
C ARG A 64 2.37 -8.47 17.84
N ILE A 65 3.60 -8.07 17.58
CA ILE A 65 4.57 -8.82 16.80
C ILE A 65 5.86 -8.88 17.59
N ASP A 66 6.27 -10.07 17.98
CA ASP A 66 7.52 -10.31 18.69
C ASP A 66 8.40 -11.21 17.81
N ALA A 67 9.65 -10.80 17.59
CA ALA A 67 10.58 -11.48 16.70
C ALA A 67 11.95 -11.68 17.33
N ASP A 68 12.43 -12.92 17.25
CA ASP A 68 13.78 -13.32 17.63
C ASP A 68 14.73 -13.11 16.45
N LEU A 69 15.85 -12.44 16.71
CA LEU A 69 16.85 -12.10 15.71
C LEU A 69 18.10 -12.97 15.86
N ARG A 70 18.63 -13.41 14.72
CA ARG A 70 19.97 -14.02 14.62
C ARG A 70 21.04 -12.96 14.90
N ALA A 71 22.28 -13.42 15.11
CA ALA A 71 23.41 -12.52 15.37
C ALA A 71 23.69 -11.56 14.20
N ASP A 72 23.33 -11.94 12.97
CA ASP A 72 23.43 -11.13 11.76
C ASP A 72 22.25 -10.14 11.58
N GLY A 73 21.31 -10.10 12.53
CA GLY A 73 20.13 -9.23 12.50
C GLY A 73 18.96 -9.75 11.65
N THR A 74 19.08 -10.92 11.02
CA THR A 74 17.98 -11.55 10.29
C THR A 74 16.95 -12.17 11.25
N VAL A 75 15.69 -12.24 10.82
CA VAL A 75 14.62 -12.82 11.64
C VAL A 75 14.75 -14.36 11.67
N GLN A 76 14.82 -14.93 12.86
CA GLN A 76 14.79 -16.39 13.07
C GLN A 76 13.36 -16.89 13.28
N ARG A 77 12.61 -16.18 14.12
CA ARG A 77 11.24 -16.51 14.49
C ARG A 77 10.46 -15.23 14.67
N LEU A 78 9.18 -15.26 14.32
CA LEU A 78 8.22 -14.24 14.74
C LEU A 78 6.93 -14.88 15.26
N VAL A 79 6.28 -14.20 16.20
CA VAL A 79 4.93 -14.50 16.67
C VAL A 79 4.10 -13.23 16.51
N MET A 80 3.03 -13.32 15.74
CA MET A 80 2.11 -12.23 15.46
C MET A 80 0.73 -12.55 16.00
N HIS A 81 0.30 -11.81 17.02
CA HIS A 81 -1.07 -11.80 17.52
C HIS A 81 -1.86 -10.72 16.78
N SER A 82 -2.98 -11.08 16.17
CA SER A 82 -3.88 -10.14 15.49
C SER A 82 -5.26 -10.18 16.14
N LEU A 83 -5.77 -8.99 16.47
CA LEU A 83 -7.09 -8.78 17.05
C LEU A 83 -7.83 -7.75 16.20
N VAL A 84 -8.99 -8.14 15.66
CA VAL A 84 -9.92 -7.19 15.05
C VAL A 84 -10.73 -6.57 16.18
N LEU A 85 -10.67 -5.24 16.31
CA LEU A 85 -11.46 -4.53 17.31
C LEU A 85 -12.90 -4.38 16.80
N ASN A 86 -13.86 -4.34 17.73
CA ASN A 86 -15.29 -4.17 17.48
C ASN A 86 -15.99 -5.23 16.60
N ASP A 87 -15.34 -6.36 16.29
CA ASP A 87 -16.00 -7.50 15.65
C ASP A 87 -15.70 -8.81 16.42
N PRO A 88 -16.55 -9.19 17.40
CA PRO A 88 -16.34 -10.40 18.18
C PRO A 88 -16.53 -11.69 17.38
N ALA A 89 -17.17 -11.65 16.20
CA ALA A 89 -17.29 -12.82 15.33
C ALA A 89 -15.95 -13.20 14.68
N LEU A 90 -15.02 -12.25 14.61
CA LEU A 90 -13.67 -12.48 14.11
C LEU A 90 -12.73 -12.87 15.25
N LEU A 91 -12.57 -14.18 15.42
CA LEU A 91 -11.69 -14.74 16.44
C LEU A 91 -10.24 -14.23 16.32
N PRO A 92 -9.56 -13.95 17.44
CA PRO A 92 -8.15 -13.60 17.45
C PRO A 92 -7.30 -14.64 16.71
N GLN A 93 -6.28 -14.17 16.01
CA GLN A 93 -5.38 -15.02 15.25
C GLN A 93 -3.95 -14.91 15.79
N VAL A 94 -3.26 -16.04 15.93
CA VAL A 94 -1.84 -16.09 16.24
C VAL A 94 -1.10 -16.81 15.12
N ILE A 95 -0.17 -16.11 14.47
CA ILE A 95 0.69 -16.67 13.44
C ILE A 95 2.12 -16.75 13.99
N THR A 96 2.68 -17.96 14.01
CA THR A 96 4.11 -18.17 14.28
C THR A 96 4.81 -18.53 12.99
N VAL A 97 5.89 -17.83 12.65
CA VAL A 97 6.76 -18.17 11.52
C VAL A 97 8.15 -18.49 12.08
N ARG A 98 8.71 -19.64 11.69
CA ARG A 98 10.12 -19.98 11.92
C ARG A 98 10.80 -20.05 10.57
N LEU A 99 11.83 -19.24 10.37
CA LEU A 99 12.58 -19.16 9.13
C LEU A 99 13.75 -20.15 9.17
N GLY A 100 13.76 -21.09 8.25
CA GLY A 100 14.87 -22.01 7.98
C GLY A 100 15.77 -21.48 6.85
N GLY A 101 16.57 -22.38 6.28
CA GLY A 101 17.47 -22.05 5.17
C GLY A 101 16.78 -22.00 3.81
N ASP A 102 15.94 -22.99 3.50
CA ASP A 102 15.23 -23.14 2.22
C ASP A 102 13.70 -23.19 2.38
N SER A 103 13.23 -23.00 3.61
CA SER A 103 11.84 -23.18 3.98
C SER A 103 11.50 -22.36 5.21
N ALA A 104 10.20 -22.10 5.38
CA ALA A 104 9.65 -21.48 6.58
C ALA A 104 8.50 -22.33 7.11
N ASP A 105 8.54 -22.64 8.40
CA ASP A 105 7.45 -23.31 9.09
C ASP A 105 6.47 -22.26 9.63
N VAL A 106 5.24 -22.33 9.17
CA VAL A 106 4.17 -21.37 9.51
C VAL A 106 3.07 -22.12 10.26
N ARG A 107 2.80 -21.69 11.50
CA ARG A 107 1.67 -22.13 12.31
C ARG A 107 0.66 -21.00 12.41
N ILE A 108 -0.60 -21.29 12.10
CA ILE A 108 -1.72 -20.36 12.15
C ILE A 108 -2.74 -20.92 13.14
N ALA A 109 -2.98 -20.23 14.25
CA ALA A 109 -4.01 -20.56 15.21
C ALA A 109 -5.13 -19.51 15.18
N ARG A 110 -6.39 -19.94 15.22
CA ARG A 110 -7.58 -19.08 15.29
C ARG A 110 -8.67 -19.81 16.08
N GLY A 111 -9.01 -19.31 17.26
CA GLY A 111 -9.83 -20.08 18.20
C GLY A 111 -9.23 -21.46 18.46
N ASP A 112 -10.05 -22.50 18.35
CA ASP A 112 -9.62 -23.89 18.52
C ASP A 112 -9.00 -24.51 17.25
N THR A 113 -8.98 -23.76 16.14
CA THR A 113 -8.42 -24.25 14.87
C THR A 113 -6.93 -23.94 14.77
N VAL A 114 -6.17 -24.93 14.35
CA VAL A 114 -4.72 -24.82 14.11
C VAL A 114 -4.39 -25.40 12.75
N ARG A 115 -3.70 -24.61 11.93
CA ARG A 115 -3.15 -25.03 10.64
C ARG A 115 -1.64 -24.85 10.65
N ASN A 116 -0.91 -25.91 10.35
CA ASN A 116 0.53 -25.86 10.11
C ASN A 116 0.78 -25.99 8.61
N GLN A 117 1.78 -25.29 8.11
CA GLN A 117 2.25 -25.42 6.74
C GLN A 117 3.76 -25.16 6.68
N ARG A 118 4.42 -25.80 5.73
CA ARG A 118 5.79 -25.48 5.35
C ARG A 118 5.76 -24.77 4.01
N VAL A 119 6.43 -23.64 3.93
CA VAL A 119 6.49 -22.79 2.71
C VAL A 119 7.91 -22.85 2.19
N ALA A 120 8.10 -23.31 0.95
CA ALA A 120 9.39 -23.24 0.28
C ALA A 120 9.80 -21.77 0.08
N THR A 121 11.05 -21.44 0.36
CA THR A 121 11.53 -20.06 0.27
C THR A 121 13.03 -20.03 -0.02
N PRO A 122 13.52 -19.14 -0.91
CA PRO A 122 14.96 -18.95 -1.06
C PRO A 122 15.60 -18.54 0.27
N ASN A 123 16.88 -18.87 0.43
CA ASN A 123 17.64 -18.49 1.62
C ASN A 123 17.67 -16.96 1.80
N GLY A 124 17.56 -16.53 3.05
CA GLY A 124 17.44 -15.11 3.41
C GLY A 124 16.02 -14.55 3.29
N ALA A 125 14.99 -15.42 3.32
CA ALA A 125 13.61 -15.00 3.33
C ALA A 125 13.27 -14.04 4.48
N TRP A 126 12.47 -13.03 4.14
CA TRP A 126 12.19 -11.90 5.01
C TRP A 126 10.69 -11.80 5.33
N PRO A 127 10.29 -11.68 6.61
CA PRO A 127 8.90 -11.45 6.95
C PRO A 127 8.37 -10.14 6.37
N TRP A 128 7.35 -10.23 5.52
CA TRP A 128 6.67 -9.08 4.95
C TRP A 128 5.36 -8.83 5.68
N ILE A 129 5.35 -7.81 6.53
CA ILE A 129 4.18 -7.41 7.32
C ILE A 129 3.74 -6.04 6.83
N GLY A 130 2.55 -5.98 6.23
CA GLY A 130 2.00 -4.74 5.69
C GLY A 130 1.92 -3.64 6.76
N ASP A 131 2.26 -2.42 6.39
CA ASP A 131 2.32 -1.23 7.26
C ASP A 131 3.35 -1.32 8.42
N SER A 132 4.19 -2.37 8.49
CA SER A 132 5.30 -2.47 9.44
C SER A 132 6.62 -2.01 8.83
N TYR A 133 7.10 -0.84 9.27
CA TYR A 133 8.35 -0.25 8.82
C TYR A 133 9.53 -0.58 9.73
N ALA A 134 9.28 -1.08 10.95
CA ALA A 134 10.31 -1.68 11.79
C ALA A 134 10.90 -2.96 11.17
N PHE A 135 10.06 -3.81 10.56
CA PHE A 135 10.53 -4.98 9.81
C PHE A 135 11.20 -4.60 8.48
N ALA A 136 10.70 -3.56 7.80
CA ALA A 136 11.38 -3.03 6.61
C ALA A 136 12.78 -2.49 6.97
N GLU A 137 12.91 -1.77 8.09
CA GLU A 137 14.21 -1.29 8.58
C GLU A 137 15.18 -2.43 8.88
N LEU A 138 14.71 -3.49 9.54
CA LEU A 138 15.53 -4.67 9.79
C LEU A 138 16.06 -5.29 8.47
N ALA A 139 15.22 -5.37 7.43
CA ALA A 139 15.64 -5.89 6.11
C ALA A 139 16.76 -5.03 5.51
N LEU A 140 16.59 -3.70 5.57
CA LEU A 140 17.57 -2.75 5.06
C LEU A 140 18.91 -2.86 5.80
N ARG A 141 18.87 -3.02 7.12
CA ARG A 141 20.07 -3.21 7.95
C ARG A 141 20.78 -4.52 7.64
N ALA A 142 20.04 -5.62 7.49
CA ALA A 142 20.61 -6.91 7.12
C ALA A 142 21.22 -6.91 5.70
N ALA A 143 20.65 -6.13 4.77
CA ALA A 143 21.17 -6.01 3.41
C ALA A 143 22.38 -5.07 3.27
N ARG A 144 22.61 -4.17 4.24
CA ARG A 144 23.69 -3.15 4.17
C ARG A 144 25.10 -3.71 3.93
N PRO A 145 25.53 -4.81 4.59
CA PRO A 145 26.85 -5.39 4.37
C PRO A 145 27.05 -5.96 2.95
N MET A 146 25.98 -6.20 2.19
CA MET A 146 26.03 -7.03 0.98
C MET A 146 26.73 -6.37 -0.23
N ARG A 147 27.31 -5.16 -0.10
CA ARG A 147 28.08 -4.41 -1.13
C ARG A 147 27.54 -4.51 -2.57
N ARG A 148 26.23 -4.64 -2.72
CA ARG A 148 25.51 -4.72 -4.00
C ARG A 148 24.54 -3.56 -4.08
N ASP A 149 24.41 -3.03 -5.28
CA ASP A 149 23.45 -1.95 -5.56
C ASP A 149 22.02 -2.46 -5.58
N SER A 150 21.82 -3.75 -5.86
CA SER A 150 20.54 -4.43 -5.86
C SER A 150 20.64 -5.78 -5.15
N VAL A 151 19.70 -6.05 -4.24
CA VAL A 151 19.61 -7.30 -3.47
C VAL A 151 18.21 -7.89 -3.67
N PRO A 152 18.09 -9.10 -4.22
CA PRO A 152 16.81 -9.79 -4.25
C PRO A 152 16.37 -10.10 -2.81
N LEU A 153 15.11 -9.84 -2.50
CA LEU A 153 14.56 -10.03 -1.17
C LEU A 153 13.40 -11.01 -1.25
N PRO A 154 13.58 -12.30 -0.89
CA PRO A 154 12.46 -13.21 -0.78
C PRO A 154 11.57 -12.75 0.37
N LEU A 155 10.27 -12.57 0.11
CA LEU A 155 9.30 -12.02 1.04
C LEU A 155 8.28 -13.08 1.42
N ILE A 156 8.21 -13.40 2.71
CA ILE A 156 7.19 -14.29 3.28
C ILE A 156 6.19 -13.49 4.11
N THR A 157 4.97 -13.38 3.61
CA THR A 157 3.86 -12.78 4.36
C THR A 157 3.36 -13.80 5.39
N PRO A 158 3.24 -13.47 6.69
CA PRO A 158 2.74 -14.40 7.69
C PRO A 158 1.36 -14.97 7.30
N GLY A 159 1.27 -16.29 7.15
CA GLY A 159 0.07 -17.01 6.74
C GLY A 159 -0.07 -17.26 5.23
N ALA A 160 0.78 -16.66 4.39
CA ALA A 160 0.81 -16.96 2.95
C ALA A 160 1.33 -18.38 2.67
N GLN A 161 0.89 -18.96 1.56
CA GLN A 161 1.27 -20.31 1.13
C GLN A 161 2.52 -20.33 0.24
N ALA A 162 2.97 -19.16 -0.24
CA ALA A 162 4.11 -19.01 -1.13
C ALA A 162 4.94 -17.79 -0.76
N THR A 163 6.21 -17.84 -1.13
CA THR A 163 7.13 -16.70 -1.07
C THR A 163 6.95 -15.83 -2.31
N THR A 164 7.02 -14.52 -2.14
CA THR A 164 7.06 -13.56 -3.26
C THR A 164 8.45 -12.94 -3.36
N MET A 165 8.85 -12.48 -4.55
CA MET A 165 10.13 -11.82 -4.71
C MET A 165 9.97 -10.31 -4.67
N GLY A 166 10.71 -9.67 -3.77
CA GLY A 166 10.96 -8.24 -3.75
C GLY A 166 12.39 -7.91 -4.17
N THR A 167 12.70 -6.63 -4.26
CA THR A 167 14.06 -6.13 -4.53
C THR A 167 14.34 -4.90 -3.69
N LEU A 168 15.50 -4.90 -3.03
CA LEU A 168 16.07 -3.73 -2.39
C LEU A 168 17.14 -3.15 -3.31
N ARG A 169 16.99 -1.89 -3.70
CA ARG A 169 17.96 -1.19 -4.55
C ARG A 169 18.47 0.07 -3.87
N ARG A 170 19.78 0.20 -3.68
CA ARG A 170 20.40 1.42 -3.18
C ARG A 170 20.25 2.54 -4.21
N LEU A 171 19.77 3.71 -3.77
CA LEU A 171 19.73 4.92 -4.60
C LEU A 171 20.88 5.86 -4.26
N GLY A 172 21.26 5.90 -2.98
CA GLY A 172 22.33 6.76 -2.48
C GLY A 172 22.83 6.31 -1.11
N ARG A 173 23.57 7.20 -0.43
CA ARG A 173 24.07 6.94 0.93
C ARG A 173 22.96 6.90 1.98
N ASP A 174 21.89 7.64 1.72
CA ASP A 174 20.77 7.93 2.61
C ASP A 174 19.42 7.47 2.04
N SER A 175 19.42 6.71 0.95
CA SER A 175 18.18 6.38 0.23
C SER A 175 18.22 5.00 -0.43
N VAL A 176 17.10 4.28 -0.29
CA VAL A 176 16.90 2.93 -0.83
C VAL A 176 15.51 2.84 -1.45
N THR A 177 15.39 2.11 -2.55
CA THR A 177 14.13 1.68 -3.11
C THR A 177 13.82 0.26 -2.62
N LEU A 178 12.60 0.03 -2.16
CA LEU A 178 12.03 -1.29 -1.94
C LEU A 178 10.90 -1.52 -2.95
N VAL A 179 11.07 -2.56 -3.77
CA VAL A 179 10.02 -3.08 -4.66
C VAL A 179 9.45 -4.34 -4.02
N ALA A 180 8.15 -4.34 -3.73
CA ALA A 180 7.45 -5.49 -3.17
C ALA A 180 6.00 -5.52 -3.70
N GLY A 181 5.59 -6.65 -4.28
CA GLY A 181 4.30 -6.74 -4.98
C GLY A 181 4.19 -5.73 -6.12
N ALA A 182 3.03 -5.08 -6.26
CA ALA A 182 2.74 -4.12 -7.33
C ALA A 182 3.15 -2.67 -7.00
N GLY A 183 4.22 -2.45 -6.24
CA GLY A 183 4.60 -1.09 -5.83
C GLY A 183 6.07 -0.88 -5.48
N GLU A 184 6.57 0.28 -5.89
CA GLU A 184 7.88 0.81 -5.50
C GLU A 184 7.72 1.82 -4.34
N SER A 185 8.55 1.67 -3.32
CA SER A 185 8.68 2.62 -2.20
C SER A 185 10.09 3.17 -2.13
N ARG A 186 10.22 4.49 -2.00
CA ARG A 186 11.48 5.18 -1.72
C ARG A 186 11.58 5.41 -0.22
N ILE A 187 12.68 4.97 0.36
CA ILE A 187 12.92 4.95 1.81
C ILE A 187 14.13 5.85 2.08
N ALA A 188 13.92 6.90 2.86
CA ALA A 188 14.99 7.71 3.40
C ALA A 188 15.57 7.01 4.63
N THR A 189 16.89 6.98 4.74
CA THR A 189 17.62 6.33 5.83
C THR A 189 18.74 7.20 6.36
N ASP A 190 19.09 7.03 7.63
CA ASP A 190 20.29 7.66 8.19
C ASP A 190 21.56 6.82 7.98
N ALA A 191 22.69 7.31 8.50
CA ALA A 191 23.97 6.62 8.43
C ALA A 191 23.98 5.25 9.12
N ALA A 192 23.08 4.97 10.07
CA ALA A 192 22.93 3.69 10.75
C ALA A 192 21.94 2.74 10.04
N GLY A 193 21.24 3.22 9.01
CA GLY A 193 20.23 2.47 8.28
C GLY A 193 18.85 2.52 8.93
N ARG A 194 18.62 3.48 9.84
CA ARG A 194 17.29 3.78 10.37
C ARG A 194 16.43 4.38 9.28
N VAL A 195 15.22 3.88 9.11
CA VAL A 195 14.20 4.46 8.23
C VAL A 195 13.75 5.79 8.83
N LEU A 196 13.95 6.90 8.12
CA LEU A 196 13.49 8.23 8.55
C LEU A 196 12.09 8.54 7.99
N GLY A 197 11.83 8.08 6.78
CA GLY A 197 10.53 8.23 6.14
C GLY A 197 10.44 7.40 4.87
N VAL A 198 9.22 7.22 4.39
CA VAL A 198 8.93 6.46 3.17
C VAL A 198 7.93 7.23 2.32
N ALA A 199 8.17 7.25 1.01
CA ALA A 199 7.21 7.70 0.02
C ALA A 199 7.00 6.61 -1.01
N SER A 200 5.75 6.22 -1.26
CA SER A 200 5.41 5.13 -2.19
C SER A 200 4.62 5.62 -3.41
N PRO A 201 5.07 6.64 -4.15
CA PRO A 201 4.27 7.29 -5.21
C PRO A 201 3.88 6.33 -6.35
N ASN A 202 4.65 5.26 -6.53
CA ASN A 202 4.48 4.24 -7.56
C ASN A 202 3.88 2.94 -7.00
N SER A 203 3.21 3.00 -5.84
CA SER A 203 2.48 1.89 -5.26
C SER A 203 0.97 2.05 -5.42
N THR A 204 0.23 0.96 -5.23
CA THR A 204 -1.24 1.01 -5.26
C THR A 204 -1.84 1.91 -4.16
N ARG A 205 -1.25 1.97 -2.96
CA ARG A 205 -1.77 2.81 -1.87
C ARG A 205 -1.24 4.24 -1.91
N LYS A 206 -0.02 4.50 -2.41
CA LYS A 206 0.61 5.84 -2.40
C LYS A 206 0.70 6.46 -0.99
N VAL A 207 1.09 5.65 0.00
CA VAL A 207 1.27 6.12 1.39
C VAL A 207 2.55 6.92 1.55
N THR A 208 2.56 7.76 2.60
CA THR A 208 3.75 8.39 3.16
C THR A 208 3.93 7.91 4.60
N VAL A 209 5.18 7.80 5.02
CA VAL A 209 5.53 7.31 6.36
C VAL A 209 6.53 8.24 6.99
N GLU A 210 6.32 8.52 8.26
CA GLU A 210 7.18 9.37 9.07
C GLU A 210 7.62 8.59 10.31
N ARG A 211 8.92 8.55 10.56
CA ARG A 211 9.45 8.11 11.85
C ARG A 211 9.30 9.23 12.86
N ILE A 212 8.71 8.91 14.01
CA ILE A 212 8.63 9.81 15.17
C ILE A 212 9.20 9.14 16.42
N ALA A 213 9.50 9.95 17.44
CA ALA A 213 10.11 9.46 18.68
C ALA A 213 9.23 8.46 19.42
N ALA A 214 7.94 8.79 19.62
CA ALA A 214 7.00 7.89 20.27
C ALA A 214 5.55 8.28 19.98
N VAL A 215 4.75 7.27 19.65
CA VAL A 215 3.28 7.29 19.76
C VAL A 215 2.81 5.89 20.14
N SER A 216 1.85 5.81 21.06
CA SER A 216 1.28 4.53 21.50
C SER A 216 0.33 3.97 20.43
N ALA A 217 0.67 2.82 19.88
CA ALA A 217 -0.22 2.11 18.95
C ALA A 217 -1.50 1.62 19.66
N TYR A 218 -1.43 1.29 20.96
CA TYR A 218 -2.58 0.89 21.76
C TYR A 218 -3.56 2.03 21.99
N ASP A 219 -3.06 3.23 22.31
CA ASP A 219 -3.93 4.40 22.54
C ASP A 219 -4.68 4.76 21.26
N LEU A 220 -3.97 4.71 20.12
CA LEU A 220 -4.59 4.93 18.81
C LEU A 220 -5.57 3.81 18.44
N ALA A 221 -5.28 2.56 18.78
CA ALA A 221 -6.23 1.46 18.58
C ALA A 221 -7.52 1.69 19.38
N GLY A 222 -7.43 2.16 20.64
CA GLY A 222 -8.59 2.54 21.44
C GLY A 222 -9.38 3.68 20.81
N ARG A 223 -8.70 4.72 20.31
CA ARG A 223 -9.35 5.87 19.63
C ARG A 223 -10.02 5.46 18.31
N PHE A 224 -9.36 4.64 17.49
CA PHE A 224 -9.93 4.16 16.24
C PHE A 224 -11.14 3.25 16.50
N ALA A 225 -11.05 2.36 17.48
CA ALA A 225 -12.17 1.53 17.89
C ALA A 225 -13.34 2.33 18.47
N ALA A 226 -13.08 3.41 19.22
CA ALA A 226 -14.13 4.32 19.68
C ALA A 226 -14.80 5.05 18.51
N ALA A 227 -14.01 5.55 17.54
CA ALA A 227 -14.54 6.18 16.34
C ALA A 227 -15.41 5.23 15.50
N GLU A 228 -15.01 3.98 15.33
CA GLU A 228 -15.82 2.97 14.64
C GLU A 228 -17.17 2.71 15.32
N ARG A 229 -17.19 2.57 16.65
CA ARG A 229 -18.44 2.40 17.42
C ARG A 229 -19.36 3.62 17.32
N ALA A 230 -18.78 4.81 17.11
CA ALA A 230 -19.51 6.04 16.87
C ALA A 230 -19.94 6.24 15.39
N GLY A 231 -19.78 5.22 14.53
CA GLY A 231 -20.14 5.31 13.11
C GLY A 231 -19.12 6.04 12.22
N LEU A 232 -17.96 6.42 12.77
CA LEU A 232 -16.87 7.11 12.07
C LEU A 232 -15.77 6.13 11.61
N ALA A 233 -16.19 4.92 11.24
CA ALA A 233 -15.31 3.90 10.70
C ALA A 233 -14.68 4.39 9.38
N MET A 234 -13.38 4.12 9.20
CA MET A 234 -12.72 4.47 7.93
C MET A 234 -13.22 3.61 6.76
N GLY A 235 -13.64 2.37 7.04
CA GLY A 235 -14.06 1.42 6.03
C GLY A 235 -12.95 1.10 5.04
N ALA A 236 -13.31 0.48 3.91
CA ALA A 236 -12.37 0.24 2.82
C ALA A 236 -11.85 1.58 2.25
N LEU A 237 -10.54 1.68 1.99
CA LEU A 237 -9.92 2.89 1.42
C LEU A 237 -10.48 3.28 0.05
N SER A 238 -11.04 2.31 -0.67
CA SER A 238 -11.64 2.48 -2.00
C SER A 238 -12.83 1.53 -2.13
N PRO A 239 -14.01 1.91 -1.58
CA PRO A 239 -15.21 1.08 -1.66
C PRO A 239 -15.61 0.84 -3.12
N ARG A 240 -16.35 -0.25 -3.35
CA ARG A 240 -16.88 -0.57 -4.68
C ARG A 240 -18.18 0.19 -4.93
N ASP A 241 -18.42 0.48 -6.20
CA ASP A 241 -19.67 1.05 -6.70
C ASP A 241 -20.00 0.53 -8.07
N SER A 242 -21.23 0.78 -8.49
CA SER A 242 -21.67 0.54 -9.84
C SER A 242 -22.76 1.50 -10.28
N VAL A 243 -22.82 1.75 -11.58
CA VAL A 243 -23.92 2.44 -12.24
C VAL A 243 -24.49 1.53 -13.32
N VAL A 244 -25.81 1.53 -13.46
CA VAL A 244 -26.55 0.90 -14.56
C VAL A 244 -27.50 1.95 -15.10
N ALA A 245 -27.51 2.17 -16.42
CA ALA A 245 -28.39 3.13 -17.07
C ALA A 245 -28.89 2.58 -18.40
N SER A 246 -30.12 2.96 -18.76
CA SER A 246 -30.66 2.75 -20.10
C SER A 246 -30.49 4.03 -20.92
N VAL A 247 -29.89 3.91 -22.09
CA VAL A 247 -29.50 5.04 -22.96
C VAL A 247 -29.81 4.63 -24.39
N GLY A 248 -30.68 5.35 -25.12
CA GLY A 248 -31.02 4.98 -26.51
C GLY A 248 -31.47 3.52 -26.70
N GLY A 249 -32.05 2.90 -25.66
CA GLY A 249 -32.43 1.48 -25.64
C GLY A 249 -31.28 0.48 -25.37
N ALA A 250 -30.04 0.94 -25.19
CA ALA A 250 -28.93 0.14 -24.70
C ALA A 250 -28.87 0.17 -23.16
N ASN A 251 -28.57 -0.96 -22.53
CA ASN A 251 -28.22 -1.03 -21.12
C ASN A 251 -26.71 -0.96 -20.95
N VAL A 252 -26.25 0.10 -20.32
CA VAL A 252 -24.84 0.36 -20.04
C VAL A 252 -24.59 0.22 -18.54
N SER A 253 -23.56 -0.53 -18.16
CA SER A 253 -23.15 -0.65 -16.77
C SER A 253 -21.65 -0.47 -16.57
N VAL A 254 -21.29 0.10 -15.42
CA VAL A 254 -19.91 0.27 -14.97
C VAL A 254 -19.81 -0.18 -13.53
N ALA A 255 -18.82 -1.01 -13.19
CA ALA A 255 -18.51 -1.40 -11.81
C ALA A 255 -17.05 -1.09 -11.48
N TYR A 256 -16.81 -0.28 -10.46
CA TYR A 256 -15.51 0.35 -10.22
C TYR A 256 -15.20 0.52 -8.73
N GLY A 257 -13.94 0.82 -8.41
CA GLY A 257 -13.51 1.20 -7.06
C GLY A 257 -13.45 2.72 -6.95
N ARG A 258 -13.97 3.29 -5.86
CA ARG A 258 -14.07 4.74 -5.60
C ARG A 258 -12.99 5.22 -4.63
N PRO A 259 -11.75 5.51 -5.06
CA PRO A 259 -10.77 6.11 -4.16
C PRO A 259 -11.21 7.50 -3.68
N ALA A 260 -10.87 7.82 -2.43
CA ALA A 260 -11.06 9.15 -1.84
C ALA A 260 -9.82 10.03 -2.08
N ARG A 261 -10.00 11.34 -2.24
CA ARG A 261 -8.93 12.31 -2.47
C ARG A 261 -8.01 12.42 -1.26
N ARG A 262 -8.59 12.55 -0.06
CA ARG A 262 -7.88 12.65 1.24
C ARG A 262 -6.86 13.79 1.23
N GLY A 263 -7.26 14.94 0.68
CA GLY A 263 -6.41 16.12 0.54
C GLY A 263 -5.30 16.02 -0.53
N ARG A 264 -5.16 14.89 -1.23
CA ARG A 264 -4.13 14.71 -2.27
C ARG A 264 -4.45 15.48 -3.54
N GLN A 265 -3.42 15.79 -4.30
CA GLN A 265 -3.56 16.27 -5.68
C GLN A 265 -4.02 15.10 -6.57
N ILE A 266 -5.14 15.28 -7.29
CA ILE A 266 -5.70 14.24 -8.17
C ILE A 266 -4.98 14.22 -9.50
N ALA A 267 -5.20 15.21 -10.34
CA ALA A 267 -4.57 15.32 -11.65
C ALA A 267 -3.06 15.60 -11.53
N GLY A 268 -2.23 14.75 -12.13
CA GLY A 268 -0.77 14.80 -12.01
C GLY A 268 -0.19 14.28 -10.69
N GLY A 269 -1.04 13.88 -9.74
CA GLY A 269 -0.64 13.26 -8.48
C GLY A 269 -1.07 11.81 -8.40
N VAL A 270 -2.32 11.58 -7.96
CA VAL A 270 -2.87 10.21 -7.91
C VAL A 270 -3.15 9.67 -9.31
N VAL A 271 -3.68 10.52 -10.19
CA VAL A 271 -3.86 10.23 -11.61
C VAL A 271 -2.62 10.69 -12.37
N PRO A 272 -1.79 9.77 -12.88
CA PRO A 272 -0.52 10.11 -13.50
C PRO A 272 -0.72 10.69 -14.91
N TRP A 273 0.10 11.67 -15.27
CA TRP A 273 0.18 12.15 -16.65
C TRP A 273 1.03 11.22 -17.50
N ASN A 274 0.61 11.03 -18.76
CA ASN A 274 1.29 10.27 -19.80
C ASN A 274 1.58 8.81 -19.43
N GLN A 275 0.79 8.24 -18.52
CA GLN A 275 0.87 6.84 -18.10
C GLN A 275 -0.53 6.26 -18.00
N VAL A 276 -0.68 4.99 -18.34
CA VAL A 276 -1.97 4.31 -18.21
C VAL A 276 -2.37 4.27 -16.74
N TRP A 277 -3.56 4.79 -16.48
CA TRP A 277 -4.22 4.77 -15.19
C TRP A 277 -5.37 3.77 -15.21
N ARG A 278 -5.51 3.04 -14.11
CA ARG A 278 -6.54 2.01 -13.91
C ARG A 278 -7.98 2.50 -13.87
N THR A 279 -8.20 3.82 -13.93
CA THR A 279 -9.53 4.46 -13.92
C THR A 279 -10.41 4.00 -12.76
N GLY A 280 -9.89 4.14 -11.55
CA GLY A 280 -10.52 3.65 -10.31
C GLY A 280 -9.48 3.13 -9.31
N ALA A 281 -9.85 2.12 -8.54
CA ALA A 281 -8.99 1.48 -7.54
C ALA A 281 -9.24 -0.04 -7.43
N ASN A 282 -8.21 -0.78 -7.01
CA ASN A 282 -8.23 -2.24 -6.84
C ASN A 282 -8.46 -2.98 -8.17
N ASN A 283 -9.50 -3.82 -8.27
CA ASN A 283 -9.91 -4.54 -9.49
C ASN A 283 -10.16 -3.57 -10.66
N ALA A 284 -9.91 -4.03 -11.88
CA ALA A 284 -10.17 -3.24 -13.09
C ALA A 284 -11.61 -2.73 -13.14
N THR A 285 -11.81 -1.54 -13.69
CA THR A 285 -13.13 -0.94 -13.87
C THR A 285 -13.85 -1.70 -14.98
N ALA A 286 -14.85 -2.47 -14.60
CA ALA A 286 -15.64 -3.27 -15.54
C ALA A 286 -16.66 -2.37 -16.25
N PHE A 287 -16.79 -2.53 -17.56
CA PHE A 287 -17.74 -1.83 -18.41
C PHE A 287 -18.49 -2.82 -19.27
N ARG A 288 -19.80 -2.68 -19.37
CA ARG A 288 -20.64 -3.56 -20.20
C ARG A 288 -21.68 -2.74 -20.94
N THR A 289 -21.94 -3.15 -22.17
CA THR A 289 -23.05 -2.65 -22.99
C THR A 289 -23.70 -3.84 -23.71
N ASP A 290 -25.02 -3.84 -23.83
CA ASP A 290 -25.77 -4.89 -24.55
C ASP A 290 -26.06 -4.53 -26.02
N ARG A 291 -25.72 -3.30 -26.42
CA ARG A 291 -25.74 -2.83 -27.80
C ARG A 291 -24.42 -2.18 -28.16
N ASP A 292 -24.22 -2.03 -29.46
CA ASP A 292 -23.07 -1.32 -30.01
C ASP A 292 -23.16 0.17 -29.67
N LEU A 293 -22.05 0.72 -29.22
CA LEU A 293 -21.90 2.15 -28.93
C LEU A 293 -20.90 2.78 -29.88
N MET A 294 -21.17 4.00 -30.30
CA MET A 294 -20.28 4.82 -31.13
C MET A 294 -19.74 5.96 -30.29
N PHE A 295 -18.44 5.91 -29.95
CA PHE A 295 -17.73 7.00 -29.29
C PHE A 295 -17.08 7.89 -30.35
N GLY A 296 -17.81 8.92 -30.80
CA GLY A 296 -17.44 9.65 -32.00
C GLY A 296 -17.41 8.72 -33.21
N GLY A 297 -16.25 8.58 -33.86
CA GLY A 297 -16.07 7.65 -34.99
C GLY A 297 -15.75 6.20 -34.60
N THR A 298 -15.59 5.89 -33.31
CA THR A 298 -15.09 4.58 -32.85
C THR A 298 -16.21 3.68 -32.36
N ARG A 299 -16.38 2.51 -33.00
CA ARG A 299 -17.36 1.49 -32.60
C ARG A 299 -16.84 0.65 -31.44
N VAL A 300 -17.65 0.51 -30.40
CA VAL A 300 -17.49 -0.45 -29.30
C VAL A 300 -18.67 -1.42 -29.37
N PRO A 301 -18.47 -2.67 -29.81
CA PRO A 301 -19.54 -3.64 -29.91
C PRO A 301 -20.20 -3.96 -28.56
N ALA A 302 -21.40 -4.54 -28.60
CA ALA A 302 -22.02 -5.17 -27.44
C ALA A 302 -21.04 -6.18 -26.80
N GLY A 303 -20.85 -6.08 -25.49
CA GLY A 303 -19.84 -6.89 -24.81
C GLY A 303 -19.51 -6.43 -23.40
N SER A 304 -18.54 -7.12 -22.81
CA SER A 304 -17.95 -6.78 -21.52
C SER A 304 -16.46 -6.46 -21.72
N TYR A 305 -16.04 -5.36 -21.11
CA TYR A 305 -14.73 -4.75 -21.27
C TYR A 305 -14.22 -4.25 -19.93
N THR A 306 -12.98 -3.77 -19.93
CA THR A 306 -12.45 -2.94 -18.86
C THR A 306 -12.09 -1.56 -19.36
N LEU A 307 -12.22 -0.56 -18.47
CA LEU A 307 -11.85 0.81 -18.74
C LEU A 307 -10.51 1.13 -18.09
N PHE A 308 -9.62 1.70 -18.89
CA PHE A 308 -8.42 2.37 -18.45
C PHE A 308 -8.45 3.81 -18.98
N SER A 309 -7.50 4.63 -18.56
CA SER A 309 -7.32 5.97 -19.10
C SER A 309 -5.85 6.19 -19.39
N LEU A 310 -5.55 6.96 -20.42
CA LEU A 310 -4.24 7.56 -20.63
C LEU A 310 -4.41 9.07 -20.46
N PRO A 311 -4.24 9.59 -19.24
CA PRO A 311 -4.30 11.01 -18.97
C PRO A 311 -3.15 11.74 -19.67
N SER A 312 -3.43 12.85 -20.32
CA SER A 312 -2.42 13.85 -20.66
C SER A 312 -3.03 15.25 -20.46
N ARG A 313 -2.20 16.29 -20.48
CA ARG A 313 -2.69 17.67 -20.31
C ARG A 313 -3.58 18.13 -21.45
N ASP A 314 -3.29 17.66 -22.67
CA ASP A 314 -3.92 18.19 -23.89
C ASP A 314 -4.83 17.16 -24.59
N ASN A 315 -4.60 15.86 -24.38
CA ASN A 315 -5.29 14.77 -25.07
C ASN A 315 -5.53 13.59 -24.13
N TRP A 316 -6.65 13.59 -23.41
CA TRP A 316 -7.03 12.47 -22.57
C TRP A 316 -7.68 11.37 -23.39
N LEU A 317 -7.22 10.13 -23.21
CA LEU A 317 -7.84 8.97 -23.85
C LEU A 317 -8.52 8.08 -22.82
N LEU A 318 -9.80 7.75 -23.05
CA LEU A 318 -10.45 6.62 -22.42
C LEU A 318 -10.09 5.37 -23.23
N ILE A 319 -9.59 4.34 -22.56
CA ILE A 319 -9.19 3.08 -23.20
C ILE A 319 -10.23 2.03 -22.87
N VAL A 320 -10.76 1.37 -23.91
CA VAL A 320 -11.61 0.18 -23.79
C VAL A 320 -10.76 -1.03 -24.09
N ASN A 321 -10.60 -1.91 -23.11
CA ASN A 321 -9.73 -3.09 -23.19
C ASN A 321 -10.58 -4.38 -23.09
N LYS A 322 -10.24 -5.38 -23.91
CA LYS A 322 -10.98 -6.65 -24.04
C LYS A 322 -10.78 -7.60 -22.86
N GLN A 323 -9.67 -7.48 -22.12
CA GLN A 323 -9.44 -8.31 -20.94
C GLN A 323 -10.43 -7.90 -19.84
N THR A 324 -10.94 -8.90 -19.11
CA THR A 324 -11.87 -8.70 -18.00
C THR A 324 -11.44 -9.51 -16.77
N GLY A 325 -11.88 -9.06 -15.59
CA GLY A 325 -11.64 -9.76 -14.32
C GLY A 325 -10.23 -9.60 -13.72
N GLN A 326 -9.34 -8.87 -14.40
CA GLN A 326 -7.96 -8.66 -13.96
C GLN A 326 -7.83 -7.61 -12.85
N TRP A 327 -6.69 -7.62 -12.16
CA TRP A 327 -6.34 -6.57 -11.22
C TRP A 327 -6.12 -5.25 -11.95
N GLY A 328 -6.52 -4.11 -11.38
CA GLY A 328 -6.54 -2.85 -12.12
C GLY A 328 -5.17 -2.32 -12.56
N THR A 329 -4.05 -2.84 -12.06
CA THR A 329 -2.70 -2.51 -12.61
C THR A 329 -2.18 -3.49 -13.62
N GLU A 330 -2.89 -4.59 -13.85
CA GLU A 330 -2.58 -5.53 -14.91
C GLU A 330 -3.19 -4.99 -16.20
N TYR A 331 -2.33 -4.45 -17.06
CA TYR A 331 -2.72 -3.80 -18.30
C TYR A 331 -1.87 -4.34 -19.44
N HIS A 332 -2.57 -4.88 -20.45
CA HIS A 332 -2.00 -5.50 -21.65
C HIS A 332 -2.45 -4.67 -22.87
N PRO A 333 -1.58 -3.80 -23.44
CA PRO A 333 -1.94 -2.88 -24.53
C PRO A 333 -2.50 -3.58 -25.78
N GLU A 334 -2.06 -4.80 -26.07
CA GLU A 334 -2.53 -5.63 -27.17
C GLU A 334 -4.01 -6.06 -27.03
N GLN A 335 -4.57 -5.92 -25.83
CA GLN A 335 -5.99 -6.15 -25.56
C GLN A 335 -6.84 -4.87 -25.75
N ASP A 336 -6.25 -3.72 -26.07
CA ASP A 336 -7.01 -2.50 -26.37
C ASP A 336 -7.91 -2.73 -27.59
N LEU A 337 -9.21 -2.55 -27.40
CA LEU A 337 -10.17 -2.46 -28.49
C LEU A 337 -10.16 -1.06 -29.11
N ALA A 338 -10.11 -0.04 -28.25
CA ALA A 338 -10.26 1.35 -28.65
C ALA A 338 -9.55 2.31 -27.69
N ARG A 339 -9.07 3.42 -28.24
CA ARG A 339 -8.63 4.60 -27.49
C ARG A 339 -9.46 5.79 -27.95
N ILE A 340 -10.29 6.29 -27.05
CA ILE A 340 -11.34 7.26 -27.33
C ILE A 340 -10.91 8.62 -26.75
N PRO A 341 -10.79 9.67 -27.58
CA PRO A 341 -10.61 11.03 -27.07
C PRO A 341 -11.76 11.40 -26.11
N ALA A 342 -11.39 11.85 -24.92
CA ALA A 342 -12.33 12.30 -23.91
C ALA A 342 -12.15 13.80 -23.64
N GLN A 343 -13.25 14.47 -23.34
CA GLN A 343 -13.26 15.88 -22.99
C GLN A 343 -12.91 16.01 -21.52
N VAL A 344 -11.90 16.84 -21.19
CA VAL A 344 -11.51 17.10 -19.80
C VAL A 344 -11.86 18.55 -19.47
N ARG A 345 -12.44 18.77 -18.28
CA ARG A 345 -12.62 20.10 -17.73
C ARG A 345 -12.29 20.14 -16.25
N THR A 346 -11.89 21.32 -15.80
CA THR A 346 -11.81 21.65 -14.37
C THR A 346 -13.16 22.20 -13.94
N VAL A 347 -13.77 21.58 -12.93
CA VAL A 347 -15.05 22.02 -12.36
C VAL A 347 -14.78 23.12 -11.34
N THR A 348 -15.49 24.24 -11.45
CA THR A 348 -15.45 25.34 -10.48
C THR A 348 -16.47 25.08 -9.38
N GLY A 349 -16.05 24.48 -8.28
CA GLY A 349 -16.93 24.11 -7.16
C GLY A 349 -16.18 23.37 -6.07
N GLU A 350 -16.89 22.79 -5.11
CA GLU A 350 -16.28 21.91 -4.11
C GLU A 350 -15.68 20.68 -4.81
N PRO A 351 -14.36 20.41 -4.65
CA PRO A 351 -13.74 19.25 -5.28
C PRO A 351 -14.35 17.95 -4.77
N ALA A 352 -14.74 17.07 -5.70
CA ALA A 352 -15.34 15.78 -5.37
C ALA A 352 -14.37 14.91 -4.53
N GLU A 353 -14.75 14.59 -3.30
CA GLU A 353 -13.90 13.80 -2.40
C GLU A 353 -13.74 12.35 -2.91
N LEU A 354 -14.81 11.74 -3.43
CA LEU A 354 -14.79 10.38 -3.97
C LEU A 354 -14.75 10.40 -5.50
N PHE A 355 -13.94 9.52 -6.09
CA PHE A 355 -14.04 9.22 -7.53
C PHE A 355 -15.40 8.59 -7.84
N THR A 356 -16.04 9.09 -8.89
CA THR A 356 -17.31 8.57 -9.42
C THR A 356 -17.24 8.35 -10.92
N ILE A 357 -17.99 7.37 -11.39
CA ILE A 357 -18.33 7.17 -12.80
C ILE A 357 -19.85 7.17 -12.90
N ARG A 358 -20.38 8.04 -13.75
CA ARG A 358 -21.79 8.15 -14.10
C ARG A 358 -21.99 7.81 -15.57
N VAL A 359 -23.19 7.37 -15.90
CA VAL A 359 -23.70 7.34 -17.27
C VAL A 359 -24.78 8.41 -17.34
N GLU A 360 -24.58 9.44 -18.15
CA GLU A 360 -25.52 10.55 -18.33
C GLU A 360 -26.22 10.39 -19.68
N PRO A 361 -27.50 9.95 -19.72
CA PRO A 361 -28.25 9.81 -20.98
C PRO A 361 -28.51 11.17 -21.65
N ASP A 362 -28.48 11.20 -22.99
CA ASP A 362 -28.79 12.34 -23.84
C ASP A 362 -29.36 11.88 -25.20
N GLY A 363 -30.70 11.85 -25.31
CA GLY A 363 -31.40 11.40 -26.52
C GLY A 363 -31.09 9.94 -26.89
N GLN A 364 -30.56 9.73 -28.11
CA GLN A 364 -30.14 8.42 -28.64
C GLN A 364 -28.71 8.03 -28.21
N GLY A 365 -28.10 8.82 -27.33
CA GLY A 365 -26.75 8.62 -26.82
C GLY A 365 -26.63 9.08 -25.39
N GLY A 366 -25.42 9.28 -24.93
CA GLY A 366 -25.11 9.75 -23.59
C GLY A 366 -23.62 9.97 -23.40
N ALA A 367 -23.17 10.07 -22.15
CA ALA A 367 -21.76 10.18 -21.83
C ALA A 367 -21.39 9.32 -20.63
N LEU A 368 -20.21 8.69 -20.70
CA LEU A 368 -19.51 8.24 -19.51
C LEU A 368 -18.83 9.45 -18.87
N VAL A 369 -19.18 9.76 -17.61
CA VAL A 369 -18.65 10.92 -16.89
C VAL A 369 -17.89 10.45 -15.66
N LEU A 370 -16.60 10.74 -15.63
CA LEU A 370 -15.70 10.44 -14.53
C LEU A 370 -15.42 11.73 -13.76
N SER A 371 -15.66 11.75 -12.45
CA SER A 371 -15.42 12.95 -11.62
C SER A 371 -14.55 12.61 -10.41
N TRP A 372 -13.50 13.41 -10.15
CA TRP A 372 -12.72 13.32 -8.90
C TRP A 372 -11.89 14.57 -8.63
N GLY A 373 -11.98 15.09 -7.41
CA GLY A 373 -11.47 16.42 -7.12
C GLY A 373 -12.18 17.44 -8.00
N ASP A 374 -11.41 18.32 -8.61
CA ASP A 374 -11.84 19.30 -9.59
C ASP A 374 -11.82 18.77 -11.03
N MET A 375 -11.36 17.54 -11.25
CA MET A 375 -11.26 16.93 -12.58
C MET A 375 -12.57 16.26 -12.97
N GLU A 376 -13.09 16.61 -14.15
CA GLU A 376 -14.16 15.87 -14.82
C GLU A 376 -13.75 15.46 -16.23
N VAL A 377 -13.97 14.21 -16.57
CA VAL A 377 -13.69 13.62 -17.89
C VAL A 377 -14.98 13.07 -18.47
N ARG A 378 -15.34 13.48 -19.69
CA ARG A 378 -16.55 13.05 -20.39
C ARG A 378 -16.18 12.33 -21.69
N ALA A 379 -16.72 11.13 -21.88
CA ALA A 379 -16.63 10.38 -23.13
C ALA A 379 -18.05 10.20 -23.71
N PRO A 380 -18.48 11.09 -24.61
CA PRO A 380 -19.78 10.99 -25.27
C PRO A 380 -19.86 9.77 -26.19
N PHE A 381 -21.04 9.17 -26.28
CA PHE A 381 -21.35 8.08 -27.19
C PHE A 381 -22.79 8.17 -27.71
N THR A 382 -23.06 7.54 -28.85
CA THR A 382 -24.42 7.23 -29.31
C THR A 382 -24.62 5.72 -29.34
N VAL A 383 -25.87 5.27 -29.27
CA VAL A 383 -26.19 3.88 -29.58
C VAL A 383 -26.19 3.71 -31.09
N ALA A 384 -25.55 2.65 -31.59
CA ALA A 384 -25.58 2.35 -33.02
C ALA A 384 -27.03 2.03 -33.45
N PRO A 385 -27.44 2.41 -34.68
CA PRO A 385 -28.79 2.17 -35.20
C PRO A 385 -29.24 0.71 -35.15
#